data_AF-A0A956LZ78-F1
#
_entry.id   AF-A0A956LZ78-F1
#
_cell.length_a   1.000
_cell.length_b   1.000
_cell.length_c   1.000
_cell.angle_alpha   90.00
_cell.angle_beta   90.00
_cell.angle_gamma   90.00
#
_symmetry.space_group_name_H-M   'P 1'
#
loop_
_entity.id
_entity.type
_entity.pdbx_description
1 polymer ?
#
loop_
_entity_poly.entity_id
_entity_poly.type
_entity_poly.pdbx_seq_one_letter_code
_entity_poly.pdbx_strand_id
1 'polypeptide(L)'
;MAVRKTEPVRGVLEVGGQKSARIHHERFFPSADLAPFVEHLWTVRWDLTGGPPQLVSTLPHPVVHFVVDSEREAYIAGPARARFQREL
;
A
#
# COMPACT_ATOMS: atom_id res chain seq x y z
N MET A 1 7.10 -6.15 18.74
CA MET A 1 5.95 -5.45 18.12
C MET A 1 6.47 -4.57 17.00
N ALA A 2 5.75 -4.44 15.88
CA ALA A 2 6.17 -3.58 14.77
C ALA A 2 6.03 -2.10 15.14
N VAL A 3 7.02 -1.27 14.78
CA VAL A 3 7.03 0.17 15.07
C VAL A 3 6.42 0.92 13.90
N ARG A 4 5.31 1.66 14.12
CA ARG A 4 4.61 2.42 13.08
C ARG A 4 5.35 3.72 12.73
N LYS A 5 5.41 4.05 11.44
CA LYS A 5 5.88 5.35 10.91
C LYS A 5 4.71 6.35 10.91
N THR A 6 4.98 7.58 11.35
CA THR A 6 3.96 8.65 11.48
C THR A 6 4.08 9.74 10.41
N GLU A 7 5.15 9.71 9.63
CA GLU A 7 5.35 10.61 8.49
C GLU A 7 4.19 10.50 7.47
N PRO A 8 3.91 11.58 6.71
CA PRO A 8 2.91 11.54 5.64
C PRO A 8 3.22 10.49 4.57
N VAL A 9 2.19 9.89 4.00
CA VAL A 9 2.31 8.96 2.89
C VAL A 9 2.71 9.73 1.62
N ARG A 10 3.62 9.17 0.83
CA ARG A 10 4.02 9.71 -0.48
C ARG A 10 3.55 8.78 -1.59
N GLY A 11 3.28 9.33 -2.77
CA GLY A 11 2.97 8.56 -3.97
C GLY A 11 1.53 8.04 -4.06
N VAL A 12 0.66 8.29 -3.07
CA VAL A 12 -0.80 8.06 -3.24
C VAL A 12 -1.36 9.20 -4.07
N LEU A 13 -1.95 8.86 -5.22
CA LEU A 13 -2.50 9.85 -6.15
C LEU A 13 -3.99 10.01 -5.83
N GLU A 14 -4.38 11.15 -5.28
CA GLU A 14 -5.80 11.48 -5.08
C GLU A 14 -6.45 11.74 -6.45
N VAL A 15 -7.20 10.77 -6.97
CA VAL A 15 -8.09 10.99 -8.12
C VAL A 15 -9.52 10.95 -7.61
N GLY A 16 -10.01 12.11 -7.15
CA GLY A 16 -11.42 12.38 -6.87
C GLY A 16 -12.06 11.61 -5.71
N GLY A 17 -11.85 12.07 -4.47
CA GLY A 17 -12.76 11.74 -3.34
C GLY A 17 -12.21 10.83 -2.23
N GLN A 18 -10.93 10.48 -2.26
CA GLN A 18 -10.31 9.51 -1.32
C GLN A 18 -9.97 10.01 0.08
N LYS A 19 -10.68 11.03 0.59
CA LYS A 19 -10.81 11.19 2.06
C LYS A 19 -11.90 10.28 2.61
N SER A 20 -12.00 9.06 2.09
CA SER A 20 -12.81 8.02 2.69
C SER A 20 -12.14 7.65 4.01
N ALA A 21 -12.80 7.91 5.13
CA ALA A 21 -12.38 7.46 6.47
C ALA A 21 -12.25 5.92 6.58
N ARG A 22 -12.46 5.20 5.48
CA ARG A 22 -12.52 3.74 5.41
C ARG A 22 -11.32 3.11 4.72
N ILE A 23 -10.33 3.87 4.24
CA ILE A 23 -9.06 3.33 3.74
C ILE A 23 -7.94 3.74 4.69
N HIS A 24 -7.29 2.75 5.30
CA HIS A 24 -6.19 2.93 6.24
C HIS A 24 -4.90 2.44 5.61
N HIS A 25 -4.00 3.38 5.33
CA HIS A 25 -2.66 3.10 4.85
C HIS A 25 -1.64 3.30 5.99
N GLU A 26 -1.07 2.22 6.50
CA GLU A 26 -0.12 2.25 7.62
C GLU A 26 1.26 1.77 7.19
N ARG A 27 2.30 2.43 7.67
CA ARG A 27 3.70 2.11 7.39
C ARG A 27 4.42 1.73 8.66
N PHE A 28 5.39 0.84 8.56
CA PHE A 28 6.15 0.33 9.70
C PHE A 28 7.65 0.33 9.40
N PHE A 29 8.45 0.32 10.45
CA PHE A 29 9.85 -0.09 10.36
C PHE A 29 9.91 -1.63 10.26
N PRO A 30 10.81 -2.17 9.42
CA PRO A 30 11.08 -3.61 9.42
C PRO A 30 11.68 -4.05 10.77
N SER A 31 11.61 -5.34 11.07
CA SER A 31 12.41 -5.92 12.17
C SER A 31 13.90 -5.80 11.86
N ALA A 32 14.75 -5.92 12.88
CA ALA A 32 16.21 -5.88 12.70
C ALA A 32 16.69 -6.88 11.65
N ASP A 33 16.13 -8.10 11.66
CA ASP A 33 16.50 -9.17 10.72
C ASP A 33 16.10 -8.86 9.26
N LEU A 34 15.08 -8.03 9.05
CA LEU A 34 14.59 -7.65 7.72
C LEU A 34 15.14 -6.30 7.24
N ALA A 35 15.72 -5.49 8.13
CA ALA A 35 16.26 -4.17 7.81
C ALA A 35 17.26 -4.15 6.63
N PRO A 36 18.11 -5.18 6.41
CA PRO A 36 19.00 -5.21 5.25
C PRO A 36 18.29 -5.40 3.90
N PHE A 37 17.05 -5.88 3.91
CA PHE A 37 16.33 -6.31 2.70
C PHE A 37 15.07 -5.49 2.41
N VAL A 38 14.45 -4.92 3.45
CA VAL A 38 13.14 -4.28 3.37
C VAL A 38 13.26 -2.79 3.68
N GLU A 39 13.30 -1.97 2.65
CA GLU A 39 13.32 -0.50 2.80
C GLU A 39 11.94 0.04 3.22
N HIS A 40 10.88 -0.61 2.77
CA HIS A 40 9.50 -0.16 2.92
C HIS A 40 8.60 -1.33 3.34
N LEU A 41 7.94 -1.18 4.50
CA LEU A 41 6.95 -2.12 5.01
C LEU A 41 5.65 -1.35 5.27
N TRP A 42 4.54 -1.79 4.68
CA TRP A 42 3.24 -1.14 4.84
C TRP A 42 2.09 -2.13 4.68
N THR A 43 0.93 -1.73 5.15
CA THR A 43 -0.34 -2.42 4.97
C THR A 43 -1.39 -1.41 4.52
N VAL A 44 -2.34 -1.89 3.73
CA VAL A 44 -3.53 -1.13 3.36
C VAL A 44 -4.73 -1.96 3.78
N ARG A 45 -5.63 -1.36 4.54
CA ARG A 45 -6.89 -1.95 4.95
C ARG A 45 -8.03 -1.07 4.50
N TRP A 46 -9.12 -1.66 4.07
CA TRP A 46 -10.32 -0.91 3.71
C TRP A 46 -11.60 -1.61 4.17
N ASP A 47 -12.64 -0.82 4.39
CA ASP A 47 -14.01 -1.29 4.55
C ASP A 47 -14.91 -0.58 3.54
N LEU A 48 -15.34 -1.33 2.51
CA LEU A 48 -16.21 -0.83 1.45
C LEU A 48 -17.65 -1.34 1.61
N THR A 49 -18.00 -1.90 2.76
CA THR A 49 -19.34 -2.43 3.01
C THR A 49 -20.39 -1.34 2.81
N GLY A 50 -21.36 -1.63 1.95
CA GLY A 50 -22.46 -0.71 1.60
C GLY A 50 -22.06 0.51 0.75
N GLY A 51 -20.83 0.57 0.22
CA GLY A 51 -20.37 1.60 -0.70
C GLY A 51 -20.11 1.08 -2.11
N PRO A 52 -19.98 1.96 -3.12
CA PRO A 52 -19.54 1.56 -4.45
C PRO A 52 -18.04 1.19 -4.44
N PRO A 53 -17.58 0.39 -5.42
CA PRO A 53 -16.15 0.10 -5.62
C PRO A 53 -15.31 1.38 -5.68
N GLN A 54 -14.06 1.30 -5.21
CA GLN A 54 -13.17 2.46 -5.14
C GLN A 54 -11.95 2.28 -6.04
N LEU A 55 -11.77 3.20 -7.00
CA LEU A 55 -10.58 3.22 -7.84
C LEU A 55 -9.41 3.88 -7.09
N VAL A 56 -8.45 3.09 -6.63
CA VAL A 56 -7.21 3.58 -6.02
C VAL A 56 -6.10 3.72 -7.05
N SER A 57 -5.26 4.75 -6.89
CA SER A 57 -4.06 4.92 -7.70
C SER A 57 -2.86 5.32 -6.86
N THR A 58 -1.71 4.73 -7.19
CA THR A 58 -0.44 5.04 -6.56
C THR A 58 0.65 5.15 -7.62
N LEU A 59 1.58 6.09 -7.44
CA LEU A 59 2.85 6.12 -8.13
C LEU A 59 3.86 5.34 -7.27
N PRO A 60 4.18 4.08 -7.63
CA PRO A 60 5.03 3.25 -6.79
C PRO A 60 6.48 3.71 -6.85
N HIS A 61 7.23 3.51 -5.77
CA HIS A 61 8.68 3.56 -5.84
C HIS A 61 9.18 2.52 -6.87
N PRO A 62 10.25 2.80 -7.64
CA PRO A 62 10.75 1.89 -8.68
C PRO A 62 11.56 0.73 -8.08
N VAL A 63 10.95 0.00 -7.15
CA VAL A 63 11.55 -1.11 -6.40
C VAL A 63 10.73 -2.39 -6.60
N VAL A 64 11.30 -3.52 -6.19
CA VAL A 64 10.57 -4.80 -6.16
C VAL A 64 9.73 -4.87 -4.89
N HIS A 65 8.51 -5.36 -5.01
CA HIS A 65 7.57 -5.56 -3.91
C HIS A 65 7.24 -7.04 -3.75
N PHE A 66 7.24 -7.51 -2.51
CA PHE A 66 6.56 -8.75 -2.13
C PHE A 66 5.18 -8.37 -1.57
N VAL A 67 4.12 -8.82 -2.23
CA VAL A 67 2.74 -8.42 -1.94
C VAL A 67 1.97 -9.63 -1.47
N VAL A 68 1.20 -9.46 -0.40
CA VAL A 68 0.28 -10.44 0.16
C VAL A 68 -1.10 -9.80 0.18
N ASP A 69 -2.06 -10.40 -0.51
CA ASP A 69 -3.45 -9.97 -0.49
C ASP A 69 -4.41 -11.17 -0.55
N SER A 70 -5.70 -10.90 -0.33
CA SER A 70 -6.73 -11.93 -0.28
C SER A 70 -7.08 -12.55 -1.64
N GLU A 71 -6.62 -11.99 -2.76
CA GLU A 71 -6.93 -12.50 -4.10
C GLU A 71 -5.85 -13.45 -4.62
N ARG A 72 -4.58 -13.19 -4.29
CA ARG A 72 -3.43 -13.88 -4.88
C ARG A 72 -2.49 -14.55 -3.88
N GLU A 73 -2.87 -14.59 -2.60
CA GLU A 73 -2.09 -15.09 -1.46
C GLU A 73 -0.74 -14.37 -1.29
N ALA A 74 0.24 -14.61 -2.16
CA ALA A 74 1.52 -13.91 -2.18
C ALA A 74 2.16 -13.86 -3.59
N TYR A 75 2.68 -12.70 -4.01
CA TYR A 75 3.34 -12.52 -5.30
C TYR A 75 4.42 -11.43 -5.31
N ILE A 76 5.30 -11.46 -6.30
CA ILE A 76 6.31 -10.42 -6.55
C ILE A 76 5.78 -9.43 -7.60
N ALA A 77 5.95 -8.14 -7.35
CA ALA A 77 5.58 -7.06 -8.26
C ALA A 77 6.73 -6.06 -8.48
N GLY A 78 6.65 -5.31 -9.58
CA GLY A 78 7.61 -4.26 -9.92
C GLY A 78 8.88 -4.77 -10.62
N PRO A 79 9.86 -3.88 -10.85
CA PRO A 79 9.79 -2.43 -10.62
C PRO A 79 8.75 -1.79 -11.53
N ALA A 80 7.85 -0.98 -10.95
CA ALA A 80 6.80 -0.32 -11.70
C ALA A 80 7.39 0.79 -12.59
N ARG A 81 6.91 0.89 -13.83
CA ARG A 81 7.31 1.94 -14.80
C ARG A 81 6.22 2.98 -15.04
N ALA A 82 5.05 2.79 -14.44
CA ALA A 82 3.87 3.63 -14.61
C ALA A 82 3.06 3.63 -13.30
N ARG A 83 2.03 4.49 -13.25
CA ARG A 83 1.08 4.49 -12.14
C ARG A 83 0.42 3.11 -12.01
N PHE A 84 0.24 2.66 -10.78
CA PHE A 84 -0.58 1.51 -10.45
C PHE A 84 -2.02 1.99 -10.22
N GLN A 85 -2.99 1.20 -10.68
CA GLN A 85 -4.42 1.42 -10.46
C GLN A 85 -5.09 0.09 -10.12
N ARG A 86 -6.01 0.12 -9.16
CA ARG A 86 -6.83 -1.03 -8.78
C ARG A 86 -8.21 -0.56 -8.35
N GLU A 87 -9.23 -1.33 -8.71
CA GLU A 87 -10.57 -1.20 -8.14
C GLU A 87 -10.67 -2.11 -6.91
N LEU A 88 -11.09 -1.55 -5.78
CA LEU A 88 -11.29 -2.22 -4.50
C LEU A 88 -12.77 -2.48 -4.23
#